data_AF-A0A958RW84-F1
#
_entry.id   AF-A0A958RW84-F1
#
_cell.length_a   1.000
_cell.length_b   1.000
_cell.length_c   1.000
_cell.angle_alpha   90.00
_cell.angle_beta   90.00
_cell.angle_gamma   90.00
#
_symmetry.space_group_name_H-M   'P 1'
#
loop_
_entity.id
_entity.type
_entity.pdbx_description
1 polymer ?
#
loop_
_entity_poly.entity_id
_entity_poly.type
_entity_poly.pdbx_seq_one_letter_code
_entity_poly.pdbx_strand_id
1 'polypeptide(L)' 'MKKAFAVLFFLMLGFQVYIMAQPPVGGPSGDPGPAGPDNVPIDGGIGLLVAAGLLYGGKKAYDHRNKS' A
#
# COMPACT_ATOMS: atom_id res chain seq x y z
N MET A 1 16.69 8.15 17.72
CA MET A 1 16.78 8.11 16.24
C MET A 1 15.88 7.03 15.64
N LYS A 2 16.21 5.73 15.73
CA LYS A 2 15.44 4.63 15.08
C LYS A 2 13.97 4.53 15.53
N LYS A 3 13.71 4.70 16.84
CA LYS A 3 12.35 4.66 17.40
C LYS A 3 11.48 5.82 16.93
N ALA A 4 12.05 7.03 16.88
CA ALA A 4 11.35 8.21 16.37
C ALA A 4 11.04 8.09 14.87
N PHE A 5 11.96 7.52 14.09
CA PHE A 5 11.73 7.23 12.68
C PHE A 5 10.59 6.22 12.48
N ALA A 6 10.57 5.13 13.25
CA ALA A 6 9.48 4.15 13.20
C ALA A 6 8.13 4.78 13.55
N VAL A 7 8.08 5.58 14.64
CA VAL A 7 6.86 6.28 15.05
C VAL A 7 6.38 7.25 13.96
N LEU A 8 7.27 8.02 13.35
CA LEU A 8 6.92 8.94 12.27
C LEU A 8 6.41 8.19 11.03
N PHE A 9 7.04 7.07 10.68
CA PHE A 9 6.62 6.22 9.57
C PHE A 9 5.19 5.69 9.77
N PHE A 10 4.88 5.14 10.95
CA PHE A 10 3.54 4.66 11.25
C PHE A 10 2.50 5.78 11.33
N LEU A 11 2.88 6.97 11.83
CA LEU A 11 2.00 8.14 11.85
C LEU A 11 1.66 8.61 10.42
N MET A 12 2.65 8.65 9.52
CA MET A 12 2.45 9.00 8.12
C MET A 12 1.55 7.99 7.42
N LEU A 13 1.72 6.68 7.67
CA LEU A 13 0.84 5.64 7.13
C LEU A 13 -0.62 5.81 7.60
N GLY A 14 -0.85 6.09 8.89
CA GLY A 14 -2.19 6.34 9.42
C GLY A 14 -2.85 7.59 8.84
N PHE A 15 -2.06 8.64 8.57
CA PHE A 15 -2.55 9.88 7.97
C PHE A 15 -3.02 9.70 6.52
N GLN A 16 -2.40 8.80 5.75
CA GLN A 16 -2.85 8.46 4.38
C GLN A 16 -4.26 7.85 4.38
N VAL A 17 -4.55 6.97 5.35
CA VAL A 17 -5.88 6.33 5.49
C VAL A 17 -6.97 7.38 5.80
N TYR A 18 -6.65 8.38 6.61
CA TYR A 18 -7.59 9.46 6.97
C TYR A 18 -7.97 10.34 5.77
N ILE A 19 -7.04 10.67 4.87
CA ILE A 19 -7.32 11.49 3.68
C ILE A 19 -8.22 10.75 2.68
N MET A 20 -8.10 9.42 2.57
CA MET A 20 -8.87 8.62 1.60
C MET A 20 -10.31 8.32 2.05
N ALA A 21 -10.67 8.62 3.30
CA ALA A 21 -11.98 8.31 3.89
C ALA A 21 -12.95 9.52 3.91
N GLN A 22 -12.70 10.55 3.11
CA GLN A 22 -13.59 11.71 3.06
C GLN A 22 -14.94 11.33 2.45
N PRO A 23 -16.08 11.64 3.10
CA PRO A 23 -17.38 11.44 2.49
C PRO A 23 -17.50 12.31 1.23
N PRO A 24 -18.20 11.85 0.18
CA PRO A 24 -18.40 12.64 -1.03
C PRO A 24 -19.02 13.99 -0.66
N VAL A 25 -18.32 15.07 -0.98
CA VAL A 25 -18.84 16.44 -0.85
C VAL A 25 -19.89 16.66 -1.93
N GLY A 26 -21.15 16.32 -1.64
CA GLY A 26 -22.37 16.78 -2.33
C GLY A 26 -22.44 16.65 -3.85
N GLY A 27 -23.21 15.67 -4.34
CA GLY A 27 -23.73 15.64 -5.72
C GLY A 27 -24.84 14.58 -5.84
N PRO A 28 -25.99 14.89 -6.49
CA PRO A 28 -27.14 14.00 -6.52
C PRO A 28 -26.88 12.80 -7.43
N SER A 29 -27.17 11.61 -6.91
CA SER A 29 -27.62 10.42 -7.64
C SER A 29 -27.08 10.28 -9.08
N GLY A 30 -25.82 9.90 -9.23
CA GLY A 30 -25.26 9.48 -10.51
C GLY A 30 -24.99 7.98 -10.49
N ASP A 31 -25.79 7.23 -11.24
CA ASP A 31 -25.65 5.83 -11.61
C ASP A 31 -24.19 5.33 -11.68
N PRO A 32 -23.82 4.14 -11.15
CA PRO A 32 -22.50 3.57 -11.35
C PRO A 32 -22.41 2.99 -12.76
N GLY A 33 -22.25 3.87 -13.75
CA GLY A 33 -21.72 3.47 -15.06
C GLY A 33 -20.33 2.83 -14.90
N PRO A 34 -19.84 2.03 -15.86
CA PRO A 34 -18.65 1.17 -15.74
C PRO A 34 -17.29 1.88 -15.57
N ALA A 35 -17.27 3.12 -15.09
CA ALA A 35 -16.09 3.88 -14.69
C ALA A 35 -16.33 4.63 -13.37
N GLY A 36 -17.01 3.98 -12.41
CA GLY A 36 -17.13 4.49 -11.05
C GLY A 36 -15.78 4.57 -10.32
N PRO A 37 -15.67 5.38 -9.26
CA PRO A 37 -14.45 5.52 -8.44
C PRO A 37 -14.01 4.22 -7.75
N ASP A 38 -14.81 3.16 -7.88
CA ASP A 38 -14.55 1.80 -7.43
C ASP A 38 -13.46 1.09 -8.25
N ASN A 39 -12.99 1.73 -9.34
CA ASN A 39 -11.97 1.21 -10.26
C ASN A 39 -10.55 1.74 -9.98
N VAL A 40 -10.30 2.31 -8.80
CA VAL A 40 -8.93 2.67 -8.38
C VAL A 40 -8.16 1.38 -8.09
N PRO A 41 -6.96 1.13 -8.67
CA PRO A 41 -6.25 -0.13 -8.49
C PRO A 41 -5.70 -0.30 -7.06
N ILE A 42 -6.54 -0.79 -6.14
CA ILE A 42 -6.09 -1.29 -4.83
C ILE A 42 -5.21 -2.55 -5.00
N ASP A 43 -5.21 -3.18 -6.18
CA ASP A 43 -4.36 -4.34 -6.46
C ASP A 43 -2.89 -3.99 -6.76
N GLY A 44 -2.57 -2.74 -7.11
CA GLY A 44 -1.19 -2.36 -7.43
C GLY A 44 -0.25 -2.36 -6.23
N GLY A 45 -0.75 -1.92 -5.07
CA GLY A 45 0.03 -1.86 -3.82
C GLY A 45 0.35 -3.25 -3.26
N ILE A 46 -0.66 -4.14 -3.21
CA ILE A 46 -0.47 -5.53 -2.76
C ILE A 46 0.46 -6.27 -3.71
N GLY A 47 0.27 -6.13 -5.03
CA GLY A 47 1.16 -6.72 -6.03
C GLY A 47 2.61 -6.27 -5.86
N LEU A 48 2.84 -4.98 -5.60
CA LEU A 48 4.18 -4.43 -5.34
C LEU A 48 4.81 -5.00 -4.05
N LEU A 49 4.03 -5.11 -2.97
CA LEU A 49 4.51 -5.69 -1.71
C LEU A 49 4.85 -7.17 -1.86
N VAL A 50 4.02 -7.94 -2.56
CA VAL A 50 4.27 -9.35 -2.87
C VAL A 50 5.55 -9.50 -3.71
N ALA A 51 5.70 -8.72 -4.78
CA ALA A 51 6.89 -8.74 -5.62
C ALA A 51 8.17 -8.38 -4.82
N ALA A 52 8.12 -7.32 -4.01
CA ALA A 52 9.23 -6.93 -3.14
C ALA A 52 9.59 -8.02 -2.12
N GLY A 53 8.59 -8.67 -1.53
CA GLY A 53 8.77 -9.79 -0.62
C GLY A 53 9.45 -11.00 -1.27
N LEU A 54 9.01 -11.38 -2.47
CA LEU A 54 9.62 -12.47 -3.25
C LEU A 54 11.07 -12.16 -3.64
N LEU A 55 11.35 -10.96 -4.14
CA LEU A 55 12.70 -10.55 -4.52
C LEU A 55 13.65 -10.55 -3.32
N TYR A 56 13.23 -9.92 -2.21
CA TYR A 56 14.06 -9.84 -1.00
C TYR A 56 14.26 -11.21 -0.34
N GLY A 57 13.17 -11.98 -0.17
CA GLY A 57 13.21 -13.31 0.41
C GLY A 57 14.04 -14.28 -0.42
N GLY A 58 13.85 -14.28 -1.74
CA GLY A 58 14.62 -15.10 -2.69
C GLY A 58 16.12 -14.78 -2.65
N LYS A 59 16.48 -13.48 -2.65
CA LYS A 59 17.88 -13.06 -2.52
C LYS A 59 18.49 -13.53 -1.20
N LYS A 60 17.78 -13.37 -0.08
CA LYS A 60 18.29 -13.77 1.25
C LYS A 60 18.49 -15.29 1.34
N ALA A 61 17.56 -16.07 0.80
CA ALA A 61 17.68 -17.52 0.75
C ALA A 61 18.85 -17.96 -0.14
N TYR A 62 19.05 -17.34 -1.30
CA TYR A 62 20.19 -17.55 -2.20
C TYR A 62 21.53 -17.27 -1.49
N ASP A 63 21.65 -16.11 -0.85
CA ASP A 63 22.90 -15.73 -0.18
C ASP A 63 23.23 -16.67 0.99
N HIS A 64 22.22 -17.23 1.67
CA HIS A 64 22.42 -18.20 2.75
C HIS A 64 22.93 -19.55 2.23
N ARG A 65 22.35 -20.08 1.14
CA ARG A 65 22.79 -21.36 0.55
C ARG A 65 24.17 -21.27 -0.13
N ASN A 66 24.54 -20.10 -0.66
CA ASN A 66 25.80 -19.89 -1.39
C ASN A 66 26.95 -19.38 -0.48
N LYS A 67 26.69 -19.16 0.81
CA LYS A 67 27.71 -18.86 1.83
C LYS A 67 28.13 -20.07 2.67
N SER A 68 27.70 -21.28 2.27
CA SER A 68 28.28 -22.55 2.75
C SER A 68 29.46 -22.96 1.89
#